data_AF-A0AAV5P4C1-F1
#
_entry.id   AF-A0AAV5P4C1-F1
#
_cell.length_a   1.000
_cell.length_b   1.000
_cell.length_c   1.000
_cell.angle_alpha   90.00
_cell.angle_beta   90.00
_cell.angle_gamma   90.00
#
_symmetry.space_group_name_H-M   'P 1'
#
loop_
_entity.id
_entity.type
_entity.pdbx_description
1 polymer ?
#
loop_
_entity_poly.entity_id
_entity_poly.type
_entity_poly.pdbx_seq_one_letter_code
_entity_poly.pdbx_strand_id
1 'polypeptide(L)'
;MPSYRVTLAVGLLHPGADPEAVLPAAAAAARALATVEAYDVGVVRGEARVTVRFLADTDASAHGVADAVEAGVRAHAATSGGRLTRRWGARWRPA
;
A
#
# COMPACT_ATOMS: atom_id res chain seq x y z
N MET A 1 2.40 -18.40 5.32
CA MET A 1 2.33 -17.19 4.48
C MET A 1 3.11 -16.07 5.15
N PRO A 2 4.20 -15.55 4.55
CA PRO A 2 4.87 -14.37 5.05
C PRO A 2 3.99 -13.12 5.04
N SER A 3 4.26 -12.21 5.97
CA SER A 3 3.66 -10.87 6.02
C SER A 3 4.48 -9.93 5.14
N TYR A 4 3.78 -9.17 4.30
CA TYR A 4 4.32 -8.12 3.45
C TYR A 4 3.76 -6.77 3.86
N ARG A 5 4.47 -5.72 3.47
CA ARG A 5 4.07 -4.33 3.66
C ARG A 5 4.43 -3.54 2.42
N VAL A 6 3.43 -2.97 1.79
CA VAL A 6 3.59 -1.92 0.79
C VAL A 6 3.46 -0.56 1.46
N THR A 7 4.36 0.35 1.14
CA THR A 7 4.29 1.76 1.51
C THR A 7 4.40 2.60 0.24
N LEU A 8 3.54 3.61 0.11
CA LEU A 8 3.46 4.46 -1.07
C LEU A 8 3.20 5.90 -0.64
N ALA A 9 3.90 6.85 -1.25
CA ALA A 9 3.63 8.26 -1.04
C ALA A 9 2.39 8.70 -1.83
N VAL A 10 1.57 9.51 -1.18
CA VAL A 10 0.37 10.14 -1.75
C VAL A 10 0.72 11.60 -2.04
N GLY A 11 0.65 11.97 -3.31
CA GLY A 11 0.90 13.31 -3.79
C GLY A 11 -0.40 14.11 -3.92
N LEU A 12 -0.45 14.96 -4.95
CA LEU A 12 -1.63 15.79 -5.23
C LEU A 12 -2.84 14.91 -5.52
N LEU A 13 -3.97 15.24 -4.90
CA LEU A 13 -5.26 14.66 -5.23
C LEU A 13 -5.66 15.08 -6.65
N HIS A 14 -6.36 14.19 -7.34
CA HIS A 14 -6.99 14.52 -8.61
C HIS A 14 -8.14 15.52 -8.39
N PRO A 15 -8.46 16.35 -9.39
CA PRO A 15 -9.60 17.26 -9.29
C PRO A 15 -10.89 16.51 -8.92
N GLY A 16 -11.54 16.96 -7.84
CA GLY A 16 -12.80 16.38 -7.36
C GLY A 16 -12.67 15.03 -6.62
N ALA A 17 -11.46 14.53 -6.39
CA ALA A 17 -11.25 13.33 -5.58
C ALA A 17 -11.51 13.61 -4.09
N ASP A 18 -12.20 12.70 -3.44
CA ASP A 18 -12.37 12.69 -1.99
C ASP A 18 -11.07 12.22 -1.29
N PRO A 19 -10.43 13.06 -0.46
CA PRO A 19 -9.25 12.66 0.31
C PRO A 19 -9.49 11.43 1.19
N GLU A 20 -10.69 11.30 1.77
CA GLU A 20 -11.01 10.20 2.70
C GLU A 20 -11.13 8.86 1.98
N ALA A 21 -11.33 8.85 0.66
CA ALA A 21 -11.42 7.65 -0.15
C ALA A 21 -10.06 6.98 -0.42
N VAL A 22 -8.93 7.70 -0.26
CA VAL A 22 -7.60 7.22 -0.63
C VAL A 22 -7.19 5.96 0.14
N LEU A 23 -7.30 5.99 1.48
CA LEU A 23 -6.90 4.85 2.32
C LEU A 23 -7.84 3.64 2.16
N PRO A 24 -9.18 3.81 2.15
CA PRO A 24 -10.11 2.74 1.81
C PRO A 24 -9.84 2.10 0.45
N ALA A 25 -9.54 2.89 -0.60
CA ALA A 25 -9.24 2.38 -1.93
C ALA A 25 -7.99 1.48 -1.93
N ALA A 26 -6.92 1.91 -1.25
CA ALA A 26 -5.72 1.09 -1.06
C ALA A 26 -6.03 -0.24 -0.37
N ALA A 27 -6.77 -0.20 0.74
CA ALA A 27 -7.10 -1.38 1.52
C ALA A 27 -8.05 -2.32 0.76
N ALA A 28 -9.01 -1.78 0.01
CA ALA A 28 -9.93 -2.55 -0.82
C ALA A 28 -9.19 -3.27 -1.96
N ALA A 29 -8.29 -2.57 -2.65
CA ALA A 29 -7.46 -3.17 -3.70
C ALA A 29 -6.59 -4.31 -3.17
N ALA A 30 -5.99 -4.16 -1.98
CA ALA A 30 -5.25 -5.25 -1.36
C ALA A 30 -6.16 -6.43 -0.98
N ARG A 31 -7.33 -6.16 -0.39
CA ARG A 31 -8.29 -7.20 0.04
C ARG A 31 -8.82 -8.04 -1.11
N ALA A 32 -8.87 -7.50 -2.32
CA ALA A 32 -9.27 -8.25 -3.51
C ALA A 32 -8.32 -9.40 -3.84
N LEU A 33 -7.05 -9.33 -3.39
CA LEU A 33 -5.99 -10.27 -3.76
C LEU A 33 -5.36 -11.00 -2.57
N ALA A 34 -5.48 -10.45 -1.36
CA ALA A 34 -4.78 -10.95 -0.18
C ALA A 34 -5.54 -10.68 1.13
N THR A 35 -5.19 -11.45 2.17
CA THR A 35 -5.65 -11.15 3.53
C THR A 35 -4.89 -9.94 4.07
N VAL A 36 -5.61 -8.84 4.29
CA VAL A 36 -5.06 -7.60 4.88
C VAL A 36 -5.03 -7.72 6.41
N GLU A 37 -3.84 -7.53 6.98
CA GLU A 37 -3.62 -7.56 8.44
C GLU A 37 -3.83 -6.19 9.07
N ALA A 38 -3.42 -5.12 8.38
CA ALA A 38 -3.49 -3.74 8.87
C ALA A 38 -3.30 -2.77 7.71
N TYR A 39 -3.85 -1.56 7.83
CA TYR A 39 -3.63 -0.46 6.90
C TYR A 39 -3.75 0.86 7.63
N ASP A 40 -2.97 1.86 7.22
CA ASP A 40 -2.92 3.17 7.85
C ASP A 40 -2.41 4.23 6.87
N VAL A 41 -2.68 5.50 7.19
CA VAL A 41 -2.08 6.65 6.53
C VAL A 41 -1.37 7.52 7.55
N GLY A 42 -0.12 7.86 7.28
CA GLY A 42 0.70 8.69 8.16
C GLY A 42 1.48 9.75 7.39
N VAL A 43 2.10 10.68 8.11
CA VAL A 43 2.96 11.70 7.53
C VAL A 43 4.41 11.41 7.91
N VAL A 44 5.29 11.25 6.92
CA VAL A 44 6.72 10.97 7.13
C VAL A 44 7.53 12.01 6.37
N ARG A 45 8.31 12.83 7.10
CA ARG A 45 9.12 13.92 6.52
C ARG A 45 8.31 14.89 5.64
N GLY A 46 7.08 15.19 6.07
CA GLY A 46 6.17 16.10 5.36
C GLY A 46 5.38 15.46 4.21
N GLU A 47 5.55 14.16 3.95
CA GLU A 47 4.87 13.45 2.88
C GLU A 47 3.82 12.49 3.44
N ALA A 48 2.59 12.56 2.92
CA ALA A 48 1.54 11.60 3.24
C ALA A 48 1.91 10.22 2.66
N ARG A 49 1.78 9.16 3.45
CA ARG A 49 2.12 7.80 3.06
C ARG A 49 1.06 6.82 3.51
N VAL A 50 0.55 6.08 2.53
CA VAL A 50 -0.29 4.91 2.79
C VAL A 50 0.62 3.72 3.08
N THR A 51 0.24 2.93 4.06
CA THR A 51 0.87 1.64 4.37
C THR A 51 -0.20 0.56 4.44
N VAL A 52 0.00 -0.54 3.71
CA VAL A 52 -0.89 -1.72 3.78
C VAL A 52 -0.05 -2.95 4.09
N ARG A 53 -0.44 -3.69 5.12
CA ARG A 53 0.15 -4.98 5.51
C ARG A 53 -0.79 -6.12 5.13
N PHE A 54 -0.24 -7.17 4.53
CA PHE A 54 -1.02 -8.28 4.03
C PHE A 54 -0.20 -9.59 3.99
N LEU A 55 -0.89 -10.72 3.92
CA LEU A 55 -0.28 -12.04 3.75
C LEU A 55 -0.25 -12.42 2.27
N ALA A 56 0.87 -12.97 1.80
CA ALA A 56 0.98 -13.54 0.46
C ALA A 56 1.90 -14.77 0.49
N ASP A 57 1.79 -15.65 -0.51
CA ASP A 57 2.55 -16.90 -0.56
C ASP A 57 3.94 -16.71 -1.14
N THR A 58 4.07 -15.79 -2.09
CA THR A 58 5.30 -15.54 -2.84
C THR A 58 5.55 -14.05 -3.02
N ASP A 59 6.81 -13.68 -3.26
CA ASP A 59 7.20 -12.30 -3.56
C ASP A 59 6.53 -11.82 -4.86
N ALA A 60 6.29 -12.71 -5.83
CA ALA A 60 5.55 -12.40 -7.05
C ALA A 60 4.08 -12.04 -6.77
N SER A 61 3.38 -12.85 -5.97
CA SER A 61 2.01 -12.52 -5.54
C SER A 61 1.95 -11.22 -4.72
N ALA A 62 2.99 -10.95 -3.91
CA ALA A 62 3.06 -9.74 -3.12
C ALA A 62 3.27 -8.48 -3.97
N HIS A 63 4.04 -8.57 -5.07
CA HIS A 63 4.16 -7.50 -6.04
C HIS A 63 2.81 -7.21 -6.73
N GLY A 64 2.05 -8.25 -7.11
CA GLY A 64 0.71 -8.06 -7.65
C GLY A 64 -0.25 -7.32 -6.70
N VAL A 65 -0.17 -7.60 -5.40
CA VAL A 65 -0.92 -6.85 -4.37
C VAL A 65 -0.43 -5.41 -4.29
N ALA A 66 0.89 -5.17 -4.31
CA ALA A 66 1.46 -3.84 -4.26
C ALA A 66 1.02 -2.97 -5.46
N ASP A 67 1.05 -3.54 -6.67
CA ASP A 67 0.59 -2.88 -7.89
C ASP A 67 -0.90 -2.52 -7.81
N ALA A 68 -1.74 -3.43 -7.29
CA ALA A 68 -3.16 -3.17 -7.09
C ALA A 68 -3.40 -2.04 -6.08
N VAL A 69 -2.66 -2.03 -4.97
CA VAL A 69 -2.71 -0.94 -3.98
C VAL A 69 -2.32 0.39 -4.62
N GLU A 70 -1.23 0.43 -5.38
CA GLU A 70 -0.79 1.64 -6.06
C GLU A 70 -1.82 2.12 -7.09
N ALA A 71 -2.41 1.21 -7.87
CA ALA A 71 -3.49 1.54 -8.81
C ALA A 71 -4.73 2.09 -8.09
N GLY A 72 -5.12 1.50 -6.96
CA GLY A 72 -6.24 1.96 -6.13
C GLY A 72 -6.02 3.37 -5.60
N VAL A 73 -4.82 3.68 -5.09
CA VAL A 73 -4.47 5.05 -4.67
C VAL A 73 -4.41 5.99 -5.87
N ARG A 74 -3.85 5.53 -6.99
CA ARG A 74 -3.70 6.32 -8.23
C ARG A 74 -5.03 6.76 -8.83
N ALA A 75 -6.13 6.08 -8.53
CA ALA A 75 -7.47 6.53 -8.91
C ALA A 75 -7.89 7.85 -8.24
N HIS A 76 -7.25 8.23 -7.12
CA HIS A 76 -7.60 9.41 -6.32
C HIS A 76 -6.48 10.46 -6.23
N ALA A 77 -5.21 10.04 -6.32
CA ALA A 77 -4.06 10.93 -6.17
C ALA A 77 -2.88 10.54 -7.05
N ALA A 78 -1.96 11.46 -7.28
CA ALA A 78 -0.62 11.13 -7.74
C ALA A 78 0.11 10.26 -6.70
N THR A 79 0.99 9.36 -7.16
CA THR A 79 1.71 8.43 -6.29
C THR A 79 3.20 8.41 -6.62
N SER A 80 4.03 8.16 -5.61
CA SER A 80 5.49 8.04 -5.80
C SER A 80 6.13 7.15 -4.72
N GLY A 81 7.39 6.77 -4.93
CA GLY A 81 8.22 6.14 -3.89
C GLY A 81 7.69 4.80 -3.35
N GLY A 82 6.94 4.05 -4.15
CA GLY A 82 6.40 2.74 -3.80
C GLY A 82 7.50 1.79 -3.33
N ARG A 83 7.28 1.13 -2.19
CA ARG A 83 8.21 0.15 -1.62
C ARG A 83 7.45 -1.03 -1.07
N LEU A 84 7.79 -2.22 -1.56
CA LEU A 84 7.37 -3.48 -0.99
C LEU A 84 8.46 -4.02 -0.05
N THR A 85 8.04 -4.53 1.11
CA THR A 85 8.92 -5.21 2.05
C THR A 85 8.28 -6.48 2.58
N ARG A 86 9.10 -7.51 2.82
CA ARG A 86 8.71 -8.75 3.48
C ARG A 86 9.21 -8.77 4.92
N ARG A 87 8.39 -9.31 5.82
CA ARG A 87 8.76 -9.51 7.23
C ARG A 87 9.59 -10.80 7.39
N TRP A 88 10.77 -10.65 7.99
CA TRP A 88 11.66 -11.71 8.42
C TRP A 88 11.90 -11.58 9.93
N GLY A 89 11.19 -12.40 10.72
CA GLY A 89 11.13 -12.25 12.17
C GLY A 89 10.58 -10.88 12.58
N ALA A 90 11.39 -10.09 13.30
CA ALA A 90 11.04 -8.73 13.70
C ALA A 90 11.43 -7.65 12.66
N ARG A 91 12.09 -8.02 11.55
CA ARG A 91 12.67 -7.06 10.59
C ARG A 91 11.89 -7.04 9.28
N TRP A 92 11.90 -5.88 8.63
CA TRP A 92 11.40 -5.72 7.26
C TRP A 92 12.58 -5.64 6.30
N ARG A 93 12.51 -6.40 5.19
CA ARG A 93 13.51 -6.40 4.12
C ARG A 93 12.82 -6.13 2.78
N PRO A 94 13.50 -5.49 1.81
CA PRO A 94 13.00 -5.44 0.44
C PRO A 94 12.61 -6.85 -0.02
N ALA A 95 11.44 -6.95 -0.64
CA ALA A 95 10.94 -8.17 -1.26
C ALA A 95 11.20 -8.14 -2.76
#